data_AF-A0A763UX87-F1
#
_entry.id   AF-A0A763UX87-F1
#
_cell.length_a   1.000
_cell.length_b   1.000
_cell.length_c   1.000
_cell.angle_alpha   90.00
_cell.angle_beta   90.00
_cell.angle_gamma   90.00
#
_symmetry.space_group_name_H-M   'P 1'
#
loop_
_entity.id
_entity.type
_entity.pdbx_description
1 polymer ?
#
loop_
_entity_poly.entity_id
_entity_poly.type
_entity_poly.pdbx_seq_one_letter_code
_entity_poly.pdbx_strand_id
1 'polypeptide(L)'
;MNSADLSKILEEHKVWITSMRESGSRANLCNANLCNADLCGANLPDLTFVILGEKYFISITSGEYVRAGCQNHTVEEWRKYSKQEIAEMDGRKALKFYPRLLDIIDFYIGKGERPDWLTSKEYADEVTE
;
A
#
# COMPACT_ATOMS: atom_id res chain seq x y z
N MET A 1 8.35 -7.09 -28.03
CA MET A 1 9.11 -7.89 -27.04
C MET A 1 9.19 -9.31 -27.56
N ASN A 2 10.37 -9.89 -27.69
CA ASN A 2 10.50 -11.29 -28.10
C ASN A 2 10.40 -12.22 -26.85
N SER A 3 10.29 -13.53 -27.06
CA SER A 3 10.10 -14.50 -25.95
C SER A 3 11.31 -14.58 -25.01
N ALA A 4 12.52 -14.35 -25.50
CA ALA A 4 13.74 -14.35 -24.68
C ALA A 4 13.81 -13.12 -23.78
N ASP A 5 13.45 -11.95 -24.29
CA ASP A 5 13.38 -10.71 -23.53
C ASP A 5 12.37 -10.81 -22.37
N LEU A 6 11.17 -11.37 -22.65
CA LEU A 6 10.15 -11.57 -21.64
C LEU A 6 10.60 -12.56 -20.56
N SER A 7 11.21 -13.69 -20.97
CA SER A 7 11.71 -14.69 -20.01
C SER A 7 12.76 -14.10 -19.08
N LYS A 8 13.66 -13.25 -19.61
CA LYS A 8 14.64 -12.54 -18.81
C LYS A 8 13.99 -11.55 -17.84
N ILE A 9 13.02 -10.75 -18.30
CA ILE A 9 12.27 -9.81 -17.45
C ILE A 9 11.57 -10.54 -16.30
N LEU A 10 10.95 -11.68 -16.58
CA LEU A 10 10.25 -12.48 -15.57
C LEU A 10 11.21 -13.10 -14.56
N GLU A 11 12.37 -13.60 -14.99
CA GLU A 11 13.37 -14.16 -14.08
C GLU A 11 13.99 -13.08 -13.18
N GLU A 12 14.37 -11.94 -13.76
CA GLU A 12 14.87 -10.79 -12.99
C GLU A 12 13.81 -10.27 -12.00
N HIS A 13 12.54 -10.27 -12.39
CA HIS A 13 11.45 -9.86 -11.51
C HIS A 13 11.19 -10.85 -10.38
N LYS A 14 11.32 -12.15 -10.65
CA LYS A 14 11.22 -13.18 -9.63
C LYS A 14 12.31 -13.01 -8.57
N VAL A 15 13.56 -12.80 -9.00
CA VAL A 15 14.68 -12.48 -8.09
C VAL A 15 14.38 -11.21 -7.29
N TRP A 16 13.84 -10.17 -7.95
CA TRP A 16 13.44 -8.92 -7.29
C TRP A 16 12.39 -9.12 -6.19
N ILE A 17 11.38 -9.98 -6.44
CA ILE A 17 10.39 -10.34 -5.42
C ILE A 17 11.05 -11.12 -4.28
N THR A 18 11.74 -12.21 -4.58
CA THR A 18 12.24 -13.16 -3.56
C THR A 18 13.37 -12.60 -2.71
N SER A 19 14.09 -11.61 -3.23
CA SER A 19 15.19 -10.95 -2.52
C SER A 19 14.75 -9.72 -1.73
N MET A 20 13.43 -9.49 -1.57
CA MET A 20 12.93 -8.26 -0.96
C MET A 20 13.56 -7.00 -1.58
N ARG A 21 13.69 -7.01 -2.92
CA ARG A 21 14.23 -5.91 -3.74
C ARG A 21 15.74 -5.66 -3.61
N GLU A 22 16.48 -6.53 -2.96
CA GLU A 22 17.94 -6.42 -2.86
C GLU A 22 18.66 -6.76 -4.17
N SER A 23 18.02 -7.51 -5.07
CA SER A 23 18.63 -7.98 -6.32
C SER A 23 17.61 -8.22 -7.42
N GLY A 24 18.04 -8.21 -8.69
CA GLY A 24 17.13 -8.36 -9.84
C GLY A 24 16.43 -7.06 -10.22
N SER A 25 15.53 -7.13 -11.21
CA SER A 25 14.86 -5.96 -11.79
C SER A 25 13.35 -6.13 -11.72
N ARG A 26 12.64 -5.13 -11.19
CA ARG A 26 11.17 -5.10 -11.26
C ARG A 26 10.72 -5.12 -12.73
N ALA A 27 9.80 -6.02 -13.08
CA ALA A 27 9.18 -6.02 -14.40
C ALA A 27 8.40 -4.71 -14.61
N ASN A 28 8.74 -3.97 -15.67
CA ASN A 28 7.99 -2.80 -16.10
C ASN A 28 7.09 -3.19 -17.27
N LEU A 29 5.79 -3.28 -17.00
CA LEU A 29 4.75 -3.58 -17.98
C LEU A 29 3.93 -2.33 -18.36
N CYS A 30 4.40 -1.13 -18.03
CA CYS A 30 3.72 0.10 -18.44
C CYS A 30 3.61 0.16 -19.97
N ASN A 31 2.42 0.52 -20.47
CA ASN A 31 2.08 0.56 -21.89
C ASN A 31 2.11 -0.81 -22.61
N ALA A 32 2.24 -1.92 -21.90
CA ALA A 32 2.11 -3.24 -22.50
C ALA A 32 0.64 -3.55 -22.81
N ASN A 33 0.39 -4.15 -23.98
CA ASN A 33 -0.92 -4.73 -24.28
C ASN A 33 -1.03 -6.09 -23.56
N LEU A 34 -1.81 -6.13 -22.48
CA LEU A 34 -2.06 -7.33 -21.69
C LEU A 34 -3.43 -7.97 -22.00
N CYS A 35 -4.10 -7.57 -23.09
CA CYS A 35 -5.36 -8.19 -23.49
C CYS A 35 -5.16 -9.70 -23.73
N ASN A 36 -5.99 -10.51 -23.07
CA ASN A 36 -5.92 -11.97 -23.07
C ASN A 36 -4.64 -12.58 -22.45
N ALA A 37 -3.85 -11.81 -21.70
CA ALA A 37 -2.74 -12.36 -20.94
C ALA A 37 -3.29 -13.26 -19.82
N ASP A 38 -2.83 -14.50 -19.76
CA ASP A 38 -3.06 -15.37 -18.62
C ASP A 38 -2.04 -15.03 -17.52
N LEU A 39 -2.52 -14.42 -16.44
CA LEU A 39 -1.74 -14.09 -15.25
C LEU A 39 -2.03 -15.05 -14.09
N CYS A 40 -2.74 -16.16 -14.34
CA CYS A 40 -2.99 -17.17 -13.32
C CYS A 40 -1.66 -17.76 -12.82
N GLY A 41 -1.50 -17.83 -11.50
CA GLY A 41 -0.27 -18.32 -10.87
C GLY A 41 0.90 -17.33 -10.90
N ALA A 42 0.69 -16.07 -11.31
CA ALA A 42 1.70 -15.04 -11.16
C ALA A 42 2.05 -14.84 -9.66
N ASN A 43 3.34 -14.84 -9.35
CA ASN A 43 3.83 -14.61 -8.00
C ASN A 43 3.60 -13.14 -7.64
N LEU A 44 2.82 -12.91 -6.58
CA LEU A 44 2.75 -11.60 -5.95
C LEU A 44 4.00 -11.40 -5.07
N PRO A 45 4.46 -10.16 -4.88
CA PRO A 45 5.47 -9.88 -3.89
C PRO A 45 5.06 -10.41 -2.52
N ASP A 46 6.04 -10.89 -1.75
CA ASP A 46 5.83 -11.20 -0.34
C ASP A 46 5.21 -10.00 0.40
N LEU A 47 4.46 -10.27 1.46
CA LEU A 47 3.72 -9.26 2.23
C LEU A 47 2.68 -8.49 1.39
N THR A 48 2.02 -9.18 0.46
CA THR A 48 0.82 -8.69 -0.21
C THR A 48 -0.44 -9.15 0.53
N PHE A 49 -1.21 -8.20 1.05
CA PHE A 49 -2.44 -8.46 1.81
C PHE A 49 -3.61 -7.72 1.19
N VAL A 50 -4.77 -8.37 1.12
CA VAL A 50 -6.05 -7.73 0.78
C VAL A 50 -6.94 -7.85 2.01
N ILE A 51 -7.35 -6.71 2.55
CA ILE A 51 -8.09 -6.62 3.81
C ILE A 51 -9.48 -6.08 3.51
N LEU A 52 -10.47 -6.92 3.74
CA LEU A 52 -11.88 -6.65 3.46
C LEU A 52 -12.65 -6.34 4.76
N GLY A 53 -13.78 -5.66 4.64
CA GLY A 53 -14.67 -5.34 5.77
C GLY A 53 -14.31 -4.06 6.54
N GLU A 54 -13.23 -3.38 6.16
CA GLU A 54 -12.88 -2.06 6.68
C GLU A 54 -13.67 -0.94 5.98
N LYS A 55 -13.60 0.29 6.52
CA LYS A 55 -14.29 1.47 5.96
C LYS A 55 -13.97 1.71 4.47
N TYR A 56 -12.73 1.42 4.09
CA TYR A 56 -12.24 1.50 2.73
C TYR A 56 -11.66 0.13 2.32
N PHE A 57 -11.61 -0.14 1.02
CA PHE A 57 -10.79 -1.23 0.51
C PHE A 57 -9.33 -0.98 0.89
N ILE A 58 -8.72 -1.94 1.58
CA ILE A 58 -7.31 -1.87 1.96
C ILE A 58 -6.52 -2.96 1.25
N SER A 59 -5.41 -2.57 0.63
CA SER A 59 -4.41 -3.52 0.16
C SER A 59 -3.01 -3.07 0.54
N ILE A 60 -2.20 -4.01 1.02
CA ILE A 60 -0.78 -3.82 1.27
C ILE A 60 -0.02 -4.56 0.18
N THR A 61 1.01 -3.94 -0.40
CA THR A 61 1.83 -4.57 -1.43
C THR A 61 3.30 -4.44 -1.10
N SER A 62 4.03 -5.54 -1.22
CA SER A 62 5.47 -5.62 -0.93
C SER A 62 5.88 -5.18 0.49
N GLY A 63 4.96 -5.14 1.46
CA GLY A 63 5.25 -4.62 2.80
C GLY A 63 5.49 -3.11 2.91
N GLU A 64 5.44 -2.36 1.80
CA GLU A 64 5.85 -0.95 1.75
C GLU A 64 4.71 0.00 1.38
N TYR A 65 3.83 -0.41 0.47
CA TYR A 65 2.75 0.43 -0.03
C TYR A 65 1.44 -0.01 0.55
N VAL A 66 0.65 0.96 1.02
CA VAL A 66 -0.68 0.74 1.55
C VAL A 66 -1.65 1.56 0.72
N ARG A 67 -2.63 0.86 0.16
CA ARG A 67 -3.78 1.46 -0.49
C ARG A 67 -4.93 1.52 0.49
N ALA A 68 -5.54 2.68 0.63
CA ALA A 68 -6.81 2.89 1.31
C ALA A 68 -7.79 3.61 0.36
N GLY A 69 -8.76 2.85 -0.18
CA GLY A 69 -9.69 3.38 -1.18
C GLY A 69 -8.95 3.82 -2.46
N CYS A 70 -9.02 5.11 -2.77
CA CYS A 70 -8.35 5.70 -3.94
C CYS A 70 -6.92 6.18 -3.66
N GLN A 71 -6.47 6.14 -2.41
CA GLN A 71 -5.15 6.64 -1.99
C GLN A 71 -4.17 5.48 -1.90
N ASN A 72 -3.00 5.60 -2.52
CA ASN A 72 -1.95 4.58 -2.49
C ASN A 72 -0.60 5.25 -2.26
N HIS A 73 -0.07 5.07 -1.05
CA HIS A 73 1.11 5.77 -0.53
C HIS A 73 1.99 4.78 0.25
N THR A 74 3.23 5.15 0.54
CA THR A 74 4.11 4.31 1.36
C THR A 74 3.68 4.29 2.82
N VAL A 75 4.14 3.28 3.56
CA VAL A 75 3.95 3.20 5.01
C VAL A 75 4.56 4.40 5.71
N GLU A 76 5.72 4.90 5.27
CA GLU A 76 6.33 6.09 5.87
C GLU A 76 5.51 7.35 5.63
N GLU A 77 4.96 7.51 4.42
CA GLU A 77 4.09 8.65 4.09
C GLU A 77 2.82 8.62 4.95
N TRP A 78 2.16 7.46 5.02
CA TRP A 78 1.00 7.26 5.88
C TRP A 78 1.26 7.56 7.35
N ARG A 79 2.50 7.44 7.84
CA ARG A 79 2.85 7.75 9.25
C ARG A 79 3.16 9.22 9.49
N LYS A 80 3.32 10.03 8.43
CA LYS A 80 3.75 11.42 8.50
C LYS A 80 2.68 12.42 8.07
N TYR A 81 1.57 11.96 7.49
CA TYR A 81 0.52 12.88 7.06
C TYR A 81 -0.03 13.72 8.20
N SER A 82 -0.19 15.00 7.88
CA SER A 82 -0.88 15.99 8.69
C SER A 82 -2.39 15.74 8.68
N LYS A 83 -3.07 16.32 9.68
CA LYS A 83 -4.54 16.30 9.77
C LYS A 83 -5.20 16.84 8.49
N GLN A 84 -4.64 17.91 7.92
CA GLN A 84 -5.18 18.53 6.71
C GLN A 84 -5.07 17.61 5.50
N GLU A 85 -3.92 17.00 5.25
CA GLU A 85 -3.72 16.09 4.11
C GLU A 85 -4.68 14.90 4.16
N ILE A 86 -4.91 14.33 5.35
CA ILE A 86 -5.91 13.26 5.53
C ILE A 86 -7.34 13.77 5.28
N ALA A 87 -7.66 14.97 5.74
CA ALA A 87 -8.97 15.57 5.50
C ALA A 87 -9.20 15.88 4.00
N GLU A 88 -8.17 16.20 3.24
CA GLU A 88 -8.27 16.45 1.80
C GLU A 88 -8.60 15.17 1.00
N MET A 89 -8.33 13.98 1.56
CA MET A 89 -8.59 12.69 0.87
C MET A 89 -10.07 12.31 0.81
N ASP A 90 -10.79 12.38 1.93
CA ASP A 90 -12.24 12.06 2.04
C ASP A 90 -12.88 12.74 3.27
N GLY A 91 -12.39 13.91 3.64
CA GLY A 91 -12.92 14.74 4.72
C GLY A 91 -12.93 14.05 6.08
N ARG A 92 -14.04 14.26 6.80
CA ARG A 92 -14.24 13.70 8.15
C ARG A 92 -14.20 12.17 8.15
N LYS A 93 -14.62 11.49 7.08
CA LYS A 93 -14.62 10.01 7.03
C LYS A 93 -13.19 9.47 7.06
N ALA A 94 -12.28 10.07 6.29
CA ALA A 94 -10.86 9.73 6.33
C ALA A 94 -10.27 10.01 7.71
N LEU A 95 -10.53 11.19 8.28
CA LEU A 95 -10.05 11.56 9.62
C LEU A 95 -10.48 10.57 10.72
N LYS A 96 -11.74 10.11 10.72
CA LYS A 96 -12.22 9.12 11.69
C LYS A 96 -11.60 7.74 11.49
N PHE A 97 -11.32 7.36 10.25
CA PHE A 97 -10.75 6.04 9.93
C PHE A 97 -9.24 5.98 10.08
N TYR A 98 -8.54 7.10 9.98
CA TYR A 98 -7.08 7.15 9.92
C TYR A 98 -6.35 6.46 11.10
N PRO A 99 -6.79 6.56 12.37
CA PRO A 99 -6.18 5.77 13.45
C PRO A 99 -6.29 4.26 13.23
N ARG A 100 -7.44 3.79 12.74
CA ARG A 100 -7.67 2.38 12.40
C ARG A 100 -6.77 1.93 11.25
N LEU A 101 -6.55 2.80 10.25
CA LEU A 101 -5.59 2.54 9.19
C LEU A 101 -4.18 2.33 9.77
N LEU A 102 -3.73 3.20 10.68
CA LEU A 102 -2.41 3.05 11.33
C LEU A 102 -2.33 1.78 12.19
N ASP A 103 -3.42 1.37 12.85
CA ASP A 103 -3.47 0.09 13.60
C ASP A 103 -3.30 -1.12 12.68
N ILE A 104 -3.94 -1.09 11.50
CA ILE A 104 -3.80 -2.13 10.48
C ILE A 104 -2.35 -2.20 10.00
N ILE A 105 -1.75 -1.05 9.69
CA ILE A 105 -0.36 -0.97 9.24
C ILE A 105 0.57 -1.51 10.33
N ASP A 106 0.38 -1.12 11.59
CA ASP A 106 1.17 -1.62 12.72
C ASP A 106 1.07 -3.15 12.88
N PHE A 107 -0.10 -3.73 12.62
CA PHE A 107 -0.32 -5.18 12.73
C PHE A 107 0.42 -5.97 11.65
N TYR A 108 0.34 -5.53 10.39
CA TYR A 108 0.91 -6.29 9.25
C TYR A 108 2.36 -5.96 8.95
N ILE A 109 2.77 -4.71 9.15
CA ILE A 109 4.11 -4.21 8.78
C ILE A 109 5.00 -3.98 10.00
N GLY A 110 4.39 -3.91 11.20
CA GLY A 110 5.08 -3.61 12.44
C GLY A 110 4.89 -2.16 12.88
N LYS A 111 5.12 -1.93 14.18
CA LYS A 111 4.91 -0.62 14.80
C LYS A 111 5.90 0.41 14.28
N GLY A 112 5.43 1.65 14.14
CA GLY A 112 6.25 2.80 13.79
C GLY A 112 5.73 4.08 14.41
N GLU A 113 6.39 5.19 14.10
CA GLU A 113 5.96 6.51 14.52
C GLU A 113 4.54 6.81 14.00
N ARG A 114 3.81 7.64 14.74
CA ARG A 114 2.48 8.12 14.40
C ARG A 114 2.44 9.63 14.53
N PRO A 115 1.57 10.33 13.79
CA PRO A 115 1.46 11.78 13.91
C PRO A 115 0.98 12.22 15.30
N ASP A 116 1.68 13.17 15.91
CA ASP A 116 1.38 13.67 17.27
C ASP A 116 -0.04 14.25 17.40
N TRP A 117 -0.58 14.82 16.31
CA TRP A 117 -1.91 15.42 16.29
C TRP A 117 -3.04 14.44 16.61
N LEU A 118 -2.81 13.13 16.49
CA LEU A 118 -3.75 12.08 16.90
C LEU A 118 -3.97 12.02 18.43
N THR A 119 -3.01 12.55 19.20
CA THR A 119 -3.11 12.62 20.66
C THR A 119 -3.71 13.94 21.16
N SER A 120 -3.98 14.88 20.25
CA SER A 120 -4.54 16.18 20.60
C SER A 120 -6.00 16.07 21.02
N LYS A 121 -6.39 16.89 22.01
CA LYS A 121 -7.78 16.95 22.50
C LYS A 121 -8.76 17.42 21.42
N GLU A 122 -8.33 18.38 20.60
CA GLU A 122 -9.11 18.91 19.47
C GLU A 122 -9.51 17.82 18.47
N TYR A 123 -8.63 16.85 18.22
CA TYR A 123 -8.94 15.70 17.38
C TYR A 123 -9.97 14.77 18.04
N ALA A 124 -9.82 14.48 19.33
CA ALA A 124 -10.75 13.60 20.05
C ALA A 124 -12.19 14.14 20.04
N ASP A 125 -12.36 15.45 20.16
CA ASP A 125 -13.67 16.10 20.17
C ASP A 125 -14.33 16.06 18.76
N GLU A 126 -13.58 16.25 17.67
CA GLU A 126 -14.12 16.21 16.29
C GLU A 126 -14.50 14.80 15.78
N VAL A 127 -13.87 13.76 16.32
CA VAL A 127 -14.14 12.37 15.93
C VAL A 127 -15.38 11.82 16.64
N THR A 128 -15.69 12.35 17.83
CA THR A 128 -16.83 11.93 18.65
C THR A 128 -18.17 12.58 18.25
N GLU A 129 -18.16 13.67 17.48
CA GLU A 129 -19.33 14.29 16.80
C GLU A 129 -19.61 13.73 15.39
#